data_AF-A0A7U9SK91-F1
#
_entry.id   AF-A0A7U9SK91-F1
#
_cell.length_a   1.000
_cell.length_b   1.000
_cell.length_c   1.000
_cell.angle_alpha   90.00
_cell.angle_beta   90.00
_cell.angle_gamma   90.00
#
_symmetry.space_group_name_H-M   'P 1'
#
loop_
_entity.id
_entity.type
_entity.pdbx_description
1 polymer ?
#
loop_
_entity_poly.entity_id
_entity_poly.type
_entity_poly.pdbx_seq_one_letter_code
_entity_poly.pdbx_strand_id
1 'polypeptide(L)'
;MAIGYITIQARTAHEAVPLKDVTIKILDNRENMIYELKTDDNGETQKLPLETLERSFSQNQYFTGIPYISYNVLAQMSGFNTLYVTDIPILDGETALLPLALVPMQDKQRSPVQTEIHIGKPAVAMAGGRSQDGTVAEPYVLRQVVIPNPITVHLGMPDAAASNVQVAFPDYVKNVASSEIYATWPEASLRANIYAIITFALNRVYTEWYQGQ
;
A
#
# COMPACT_ATOMS: atom_id res chain seq x y z
N MET A 1 8.02 14.43 19.72
CA MET A 1 8.14 14.33 18.23
C MET A 1 9.07 13.17 17.96
N ALA A 2 8.68 12.31 17.02
CA ALA A 2 9.39 11.07 16.71
C ALA A 2 9.83 11.05 15.24
N ILE A 3 10.58 10.01 14.87
CA ILE A 3 11.11 9.84 13.50
C ILE A 3 10.68 8.47 12.97
N GLY A 4 10.00 8.47 11.83
CA GLY A 4 9.83 7.30 10.99
C GLY A 4 10.73 7.39 9.77
N TYR A 5 10.66 6.41 8.87
CA TYR A 5 11.53 6.36 7.70
C TYR A 5 10.78 5.97 6.45
N ILE A 6 11.31 6.37 5.30
CA ILE A 6 10.86 5.91 4.00
C ILE A 6 12.05 5.47 3.14
N THR A 7 11.84 4.44 2.33
CA THR A 7 12.76 3.97 1.30
C THR A 7 11.96 3.74 0.02
N ILE A 8 12.46 4.27 -1.10
CA ILE A 8 11.74 4.27 -2.37
C ILE A 8 12.49 3.38 -3.35
N GLN A 9 11.76 2.53 -4.06
CA GLN A 9 12.30 1.60 -5.05
C GLN A 9 11.63 1.84 -6.40
N ALA A 10 12.31 2.51 -7.31
CA ALA A 10 11.81 2.81 -8.64
C ALA A 10 12.21 1.72 -9.65
N ARG A 11 11.21 1.16 -10.32
CA ARG A 11 11.36 0.15 -11.37
C ARG A 11 10.49 0.51 -12.57
N THR A 12 10.81 -0.06 -13.73
CA THR A 12 9.86 -0.09 -14.85
C THR A 12 8.59 -0.83 -14.43
N ALA A 13 7.46 -0.53 -15.07
CA ALA A 13 6.24 -1.33 -14.90
C ALA A 13 6.50 -2.84 -15.01
N HIS A 14 5.76 -3.64 -14.23
CA HIS A 14 5.99 -5.09 -14.00
C HIS A 14 7.29 -5.42 -13.25
N GLU A 15 7.85 -4.47 -12.51
CA GLU A 15 9.03 -4.62 -11.61
C GLU A 15 10.30 -5.18 -12.28
N ALA A 16 10.37 -5.16 -13.61
CA ALA A 16 11.37 -5.89 -14.37
C ALA A 16 12.79 -5.29 -14.24
N VAL A 17 12.92 -3.95 -14.20
CA VAL A 17 14.23 -3.28 -14.27
C VAL A 17 14.31 -2.12 -13.27
N PRO A 18 15.35 -2.06 -12.41
CA PRO A 18 15.59 -0.90 -11.55
C PRO A 18 15.91 0.36 -12.36
N LEU A 19 15.37 1.50 -11.93
CA LEU A 19 15.53 2.78 -12.62
C LEU A 19 16.45 3.71 -11.84
N LYS A 20 17.65 3.92 -12.37
CA LYS A 20 18.58 4.95 -11.89
C LYS A 20 18.10 6.36 -12.27
N ASP A 21 18.48 7.35 -11.48
CA ASP A 21 18.33 8.78 -11.79
C ASP A 21 16.88 9.26 -11.85
N VAL A 22 15.93 8.50 -11.29
CA VAL A 22 14.56 8.96 -11.09
C VAL A 22 14.59 10.06 -10.05
N THR A 23 14.13 11.25 -10.41
CA THR A 23 13.98 12.37 -9.48
C THR A 23 12.80 12.10 -8.57
N ILE A 24 13.07 12.02 -7.27
CA ILE A 24 12.12 11.79 -6.20
C ILE A 24 11.99 13.07 -5.38
N LYS A 25 10.76 13.57 -5.24
CA LYS A 25 10.43 14.66 -4.32
C LYS A 25 9.49 14.15 -3.24
N ILE A 26 9.82 14.39 -1.99
CA ILE A 26 8.98 14.07 -0.83
C ILE A 26 8.40 15.38 -0.31
N LEU A 27 7.07 15.41 -0.18
CA LEU A 27 6.29 16.59 0.16
C LEU A 27 5.51 16.32 1.45
N ASP A 28 5.37 17.34 2.30
CA ASP A 28 4.42 17.27 3.42
C ASP A 28 2.97 17.43 2.92
N ASN A 29 2.01 17.34 3.85
CA ASN A 29 0.58 17.50 3.55
C ASN A 29 0.17 18.93 3.11
N ARG A 30 1.09 19.89 3.10
CA ARG A 30 0.91 21.26 2.61
C ARG A 30 1.67 21.49 1.30
N GLU A 31 2.15 20.42 0.66
CA GLU A 31 2.93 20.46 -0.58
C GLU A 31 4.30 21.16 -0.43
N ASN A 32 4.83 21.28 0.79
CA ASN A 32 6.19 21.78 1.00
C ASN A 32 7.19 20.66 0.74
N MET A 33 8.24 20.99 -0.01
CA MET A 33 9.33 20.06 -0.30
C MET A 33 10.21 19.81 0.92
N ILE A 34 10.24 18.55 1.35
CA ILE A 34 11.06 18.07 2.47
C ILE A 34 12.37 17.49 1.95
N TYR A 35 12.29 16.68 0.89
CA TYR A 35 13.45 16.10 0.22
C TYR A 35 13.32 16.18 -1.30
N GLU A 36 14.47 16.33 -1.97
CA GLU A 36 14.63 16.10 -3.40
C GLU A 36 15.92 15.31 -3.60
N LEU A 37 15.83 14.15 -4.25
CA LEU A 37 16.95 13.25 -4.49
C LEU A 37 16.73 12.41 -5.73
N LYS A 38 17.72 11.57 -6.08
CA LYS A 38 17.65 10.63 -7.18
C LYS A 38 17.88 9.20 -6.71
N THR A 39 17.29 8.25 -7.40
CA THR A 39 17.57 6.82 -7.21
C THR A 39 18.95 6.43 -7.71
N ASP A 40 19.57 5.47 -7.03
CA ASP A 40 20.89 4.93 -7.36
C ASP A 40 20.86 3.88 -8.50
N ASP A 41 21.98 3.22 -8.74
CA ASP A 41 22.11 2.16 -9.77
C ASP A 41 21.17 0.96 -9.53
N ASN A 42 20.71 0.75 -8.30
CA ASN A 42 19.75 -0.29 -7.94
C ASN A 42 18.30 0.20 -8.01
N GLY A 43 18.08 1.45 -8.42
CA GLY A 43 16.77 2.08 -8.47
C GLY A 43 16.24 2.43 -7.08
N GLU A 44 17.10 2.54 -6.08
CA GLU A 44 16.68 2.76 -4.69
C GLU A 44 17.11 4.14 -4.19
N THR A 45 16.36 4.67 -3.23
CA THR A 45 16.84 5.77 -2.39
C THR A 45 17.48 5.24 -1.13
N GLN A 46 18.36 6.02 -0.52
CA GLN A 46 18.72 5.78 0.88
C GLN A 46 17.48 5.84 1.79
N LYS A 47 17.60 5.28 3.00
CA LYS A 47 16.58 5.38 4.04
C LYS A 47 16.51 6.81 4.56
N LEU A 48 15.39 7.50 4.30
CA LEU A 48 15.19 8.91 4.64
C LEU A 48 14.39 9.05 5.94
N PRO A 49 14.85 9.82 6.94
CA PRO A 49 14.10 10.10 8.15
C PRO A 49 13.01 11.14 7.88
N LEU A 50 11.82 10.95 8.45
CA LEU A 50 10.71 11.88 8.36
C LEU A 50 10.06 12.06 9.74
N GLU A 51 9.69 13.29 10.06
CA GLU A 51 9.05 13.61 11.34
C GLU A 51 7.68 12.94 11.45
N THR A 52 7.35 12.46 12.65
CA THR A 52 6.06 11.85 12.93
C THR A 52 5.70 11.93 14.42
N LEU A 53 4.59 11.30 14.79
CA LEU A 53 4.11 11.17 16.15
C LEU A 53 4.66 9.92 16.83
N GLU A 54 4.84 9.99 18.14
CA GLU A 54 5.35 8.89 18.94
C GLU A 54 4.44 7.65 18.88
N ARG A 55 5.05 6.46 18.82
CA ARG A 55 4.31 5.19 18.73
C ARG A 55 3.31 4.98 19.87
N SER A 56 3.54 5.61 21.02
CA SER A 56 2.63 5.59 22.16
C SER A 56 1.21 6.07 21.81
N PHE A 57 1.08 7.00 20.86
CA PHE A 57 -0.23 7.45 20.37
C PHE A 57 -0.98 6.33 19.65
N SER A 58 -0.30 5.54 18.83
CA SER A 58 -0.91 4.40 18.11
C SER A 58 -1.28 3.23 19.02
N GLN A 59 -0.64 3.13 20.19
CA GLN A 59 -0.84 2.08 21.18
C GLN A 59 -1.83 2.49 22.28
N ASN A 60 -2.28 3.74 22.28
CA ASN A 60 -3.21 4.27 23.26
C ASN A 60 -4.65 4.22 22.74
N GLN A 61 -5.46 3.32 23.28
CA GLN A 61 -6.88 3.18 22.92
C GLN A 61 -7.73 4.45 23.15
N TYR A 62 -7.27 5.36 24.02
CA TYR A 62 -7.97 6.61 24.32
C TYR A 62 -7.54 7.76 23.41
N PHE A 63 -6.52 7.58 22.57
CA PHE A 63 -6.12 8.58 21.60
C PHE A 63 -7.06 8.56 20.41
N THR A 64 -7.67 9.71 20.11
CA THR A 64 -8.67 9.87 19.05
C THR A 64 -8.13 10.54 17.78
N GLY A 65 -6.86 10.94 17.79
CA GLY A 65 -6.17 11.51 16.64
C GLY A 65 -5.59 10.44 15.71
N ILE A 66 -4.96 10.90 14.62
CA ILE A 66 -4.20 10.05 13.70
C ILE A 66 -2.77 9.94 14.27
N PRO A 67 -2.25 8.73 14.59
CA PRO A 67 -1.00 8.57 15.32
C PRO A 67 0.24 8.55 14.40
N TYR A 68 0.17 9.24 13.27
CA TYR A 68 1.24 9.31 12.27
C TYR A 68 1.08 10.61 11.45
N ILE A 69 2.12 10.95 10.69
CA ILE A 69 2.09 12.02 9.68
C ILE A 69 2.12 11.38 8.29
N SER A 70 1.30 11.92 7.38
CA SER A 70 1.29 11.52 5.98
C SER A 70 2.18 12.41 5.13
N TYR A 71 2.84 11.80 4.15
CA TYR A 71 3.66 12.48 3.15
C TYR A 71 3.25 12.07 1.74
N ASN A 72 3.60 12.90 0.77
CA ASN A 72 3.38 12.64 -0.65
C ASN A 72 4.72 12.46 -1.37
N VAL A 73 4.74 11.64 -2.42
CA VAL A 73 5.94 11.38 -3.22
C VAL A 73 5.65 11.63 -4.69
N LEU A 74 6.44 12.50 -5.32
CA LEU A 74 6.43 12.74 -6.75
C LEU A 74 7.69 12.13 -7.38
N ALA A 75 7.50 11.23 -8.34
CA ALA A 75 8.58 10.58 -9.07
C ALA A 75 8.55 10.97 -10.55
N GLN A 76 9.71 11.41 -11.05
CA GLN A 76 9.86 11.94 -12.40
C GLN A 76 11.13 11.41 -13.06
N MET A 77 11.02 10.97 -14.30
CA MET A 77 12.16 10.56 -15.12
C MET A 77 11.88 10.89 -16.59
N SER A 78 12.89 11.35 -17.31
CA SER A 78 12.76 11.62 -18.74
C SER A 78 12.36 10.35 -19.49
N GLY A 79 11.36 10.44 -20.37
CA GLY A 79 10.82 9.31 -21.13
C GLY A 79 9.79 8.46 -20.38
N PHE A 80 9.42 8.84 -19.14
CA PHE A 80 8.40 8.16 -18.34
C PHE A 80 7.26 9.10 -17.97
N ASN A 81 6.08 8.52 -17.76
CA ASN A 81 4.97 9.19 -17.10
C ASN A 81 5.34 9.54 -15.65
N THR A 82 4.79 10.64 -15.17
CA THR A 82 4.97 11.08 -13.79
C THR A 82 4.11 10.22 -12.88
N LEU A 83 4.65 9.81 -11.73
CA LEU A 83 3.90 9.10 -10.70
C LEU A 83 3.83 9.95 -9.44
N TYR A 84 2.61 10.21 -8.97
CA TYR A 84 2.35 10.93 -7.74
C TYR A 84 1.64 10.02 -6.75
N VAL A 85 2.24 9.76 -5.58
CA VAL A 85 1.66 8.91 -4.54
C VAL A 85 1.33 9.78 -3.34
N THR A 86 0.07 9.77 -2.90
CA THR A 86 -0.43 10.62 -1.82
C THR A 86 -0.81 9.84 -0.57
N ASP A 87 -0.74 10.53 0.57
CA ASP A 87 -1.16 10.06 1.88
C ASP A 87 -0.40 8.83 2.42
N ILE A 88 0.92 8.79 2.21
CA ILE A 88 1.78 7.71 2.70
C ILE A 88 2.01 7.87 4.20
N PRO A 89 1.56 6.92 5.05
CA PRO A 89 1.72 7.02 6.50
C PRO A 89 3.17 6.74 6.93
N ILE A 90 3.77 7.66 7.69
CA ILE A 90 5.08 7.47 8.31
C ILE A 90 4.92 7.26 9.81
N LEU A 91 5.35 6.10 10.30
CA LEU A 91 5.16 5.65 11.67
C LEU A 91 6.48 5.64 12.46
N ASP A 92 6.43 5.97 13.74
CA ASP A 92 7.61 6.10 14.61
C ASP A 92 8.45 4.83 14.69
N GLY A 93 9.72 4.95 14.30
CA GLY A 93 10.72 3.88 14.28
C GLY A 93 10.60 2.90 13.11
N GLU A 94 9.49 2.95 12.37
CA GLU A 94 9.20 2.03 11.27
C GLU A 94 9.68 2.58 9.92
N THR A 95 9.89 1.69 8.94
CA THR A 95 10.32 2.06 7.59
C THR A 95 9.22 1.72 6.58
N ALA A 96 8.64 2.74 5.95
CA ALA A 96 7.77 2.59 4.80
C ALA A 96 8.62 2.24 3.57
N LEU A 97 8.33 1.10 2.94
CA LEU A 97 8.90 0.72 1.66
C LEU A 97 7.91 1.11 0.56
N LEU A 98 8.32 2.01 -0.34
CA LEU A 98 7.49 2.51 -1.42
C LEU A 98 8.02 2.02 -2.77
N PRO A 99 7.50 0.91 -3.30
CA PRO A 99 7.77 0.49 -4.67
C PRO A 99 7.04 1.42 -5.65
N LEU A 100 7.77 1.93 -6.64
CA LEU A 100 7.26 2.80 -7.69
C LEU A 100 7.45 2.11 -9.06
N ALA A 101 6.35 1.87 -9.75
CA ALA A 101 6.33 1.30 -11.09
C ALA A 101 6.13 2.41 -12.13
N LEU A 102 7.21 2.94 -12.69
CA LEU A 102 7.13 3.99 -13.71
C LEU A 102 6.77 3.38 -15.07
N VAL A 103 5.81 4.01 -15.75
CA VAL A 103 5.33 3.61 -17.08
C VAL A 103 6.02 4.48 -18.13
N PRO A 104 6.74 3.91 -19.12
CA PRO A 104 7.31 4.68 -20.22
C PRO A 104 6.24 5.47 -20.98
N MET A 105 6.62 6.63 -21.50
CA MET A 105 5.75 7.40 -22.40
C MET A 105 5.57 6.63 -23.73
N GLN A 106 4.38 6.72 -24.33
CA GLN A 106 4.15 6.14 -25.65
C GLN A 106 4.90 6.92 -26.74
N ASP A 107 5.28 6.28 -27.85
CA ASP A 107 6.11 6.89 -28.91
C ASP A 107 5.58 8.24 -29.46
N LYS A 108 4.26 8.44 -29.46
CA LYS A 108 3.60 9.67 -29.94
C LYS A 108 3.31 10.68 -28.83
N GLN A 109 3.58 10.33 -27.58
CA GLN A 109 3.30 11.16 -26.43
C GLN A 109 4.41 12.20 -26.27
N ARG A 110 4.03 13.48 -26.26
CA ARG A 110 4.99 14.61 -26.18
C ARG A 110 5.25 15.11 -24.76
N SER A 111 4.30 14.87 -23.85
CA SER A 111 4.36 15.33 -22.47
C SER A 111 3.99 14.19 -21.53
N PRO A 112 4.64 14.05 -20.36
CA PRO A 112 4.30 13.01 -19.40
C PRO A 112 2.86 13.22 -18.90
N VAL A 113 2.11 12.12 -18.78
CA VAL A 113 0.84 12.11 -18.06
C VAL A 113 1.15 11.81 -16.59
N GLN A 114 0.47 12.49 -15.67
CA GLN A 114 0.58 12.19 -14.25
C GLN A 114 -0.42 11.09 -13.87
N THR A 115 0.10 9.99 -13.32
CA THR A 115 -0.70 8.98 -12.64
C THR A 115 -0.68 9.29 -11.15
N GLU A 116 -1.85 9.28 -10.52
CA GLU A 116 -1.98 9.49 -9.08
C GLU A 116 -2.41 8.19 -8.40
N ILE A 117 -1.72 7.84 -7.31
CA ILE A 117 -2.06 6.73 -6.44
C ILE A 117 -2.33 7.30 -5.06
N HIS A 118 -3.54 7.10 -4.56
CA HIS A 118 -3.93 7.52 -3.22
C HIS A 118 -3.89 6.31 -2.27
N ILE A 119 -3.02 6.35 -1.26
CA ILE A 119 -2.90 5.28 -0.26
C ILE A 119 -4.02 5.40 0.79
N GLY A 120 -4.29 6.62 1.24
CA GLY A 120 -5.30 6.89 2.25
C GLY A 120 -4.92 6.41 3.66
N LYS A 121 -5.89 6.47 4.57
CA LYS A 121 -5.67 6.10 5.97
C LYS A 121 -5.79 4.59 6.16
N PRO A 122 -4.97 3.97 7.03
CA PRO A 122 -5.20 2.61 7.46
C PRO A 122 -6.60 2.48 8.05
N ALA A 123 -7.20 1.33 7.84
CA ALA A 123 -8.60 1.14 8.11
C ALA A 123 -8.90 1.25 9.64
N VAL A 124 -7.95 0.90 10.51
CA VAL A 124 -8.02 1.15 11.97
C VAL A 124 -8.17 2.65 12.33
N ALA A 125 -7.76 3.56 11.45
CA ALA A 125 -7.87 5.00 11.62
C ALA A 125 -9.21 5.58 11.10
N MET A 126 -10.04 4.76 10.46
CA MET A 126 -11.29 5.19 9.85
C MET A 126 -12.45 5.10 10.86
N ALA A 127 -13.33 6.10 10.86
CA ALA A 127 -14.55 6.09 11.66
C ALA A 127 -15.67 5.39 10.88
N GLY A 128 -16.24 4.33 11.43
CA GLY A 128 -17.39 3.65 10.87
C GLY A 128 -17.41 2.14 11.15
N GLY A 129 -18.60 1.59 11.34
CA GLY A 129 -18.78 0.14 11.34
C GLY A 129 -18.54 -0.40 9.93
N ARG A 130 -17.83 -1.51 9.82
CA ARG A 130 -17.65 -2.21 8.54
C ARG A 130 -18.61 -3.37 8.47
N SER A 131 -19.38 -3.44 7.39
CA SER A 131 -20.16 -4.62 7.05
C SER A 131 -19.40 -5.42 6.00
N GLN A 132 -19.65 -6.73 5.97
CA GLN A 132 -19.30 -7.52 4.79
C GLN A 132 -20.36 -7.27 3.74
N ASP A 133 -19.94 -6.88 2.54
CA ASP A 133 -20.80 -6.81 1.37
C ASP A 133 -20.66 -8.11 0.57
N GLY A 134 -21.81 -8.68 0.19
CA GLY A 134 -21.91 -9.93 -0.56
C GLY A 134 -23.25 -10.62 -0.32
N THR A 135 -23.69 -11.40 -1.30
CA THR A 135 -24.86 -12.28 -1.14
C THR A 135 -24.51 -13.44 -0.22
N VAL A 136 -25.41 -13.79 0.70
CA VAL A 136 -25.30 -15.04 1.47
C VAL A 136 -25.56 -16.21 0.51
N ALA A 137 -24.52 -16.67 -0.17
CA ALA A 137 -24.57 -17.87 -1.00
C ALA A 137 -24.41 -19.11 -0.12
N GLU A 138 -24.96 -20.26 -0.55
CA GLU A 138 -24.60 -21.53 0.08
C GLU A 138 -23.11 -21.77 -0.14
N PRO A 139 -22.30 -21.90 0.93
CA PRO A 139 -20.86 -22.00 0.78
C PRO A 139 -20.51 -23.30 0.08
N TYR A 140 -19.93 -23.20 -1.12
CA TYR A 140 -19.28 -24.35 -1.74
C TYR A 140 -17.92 -24.52 -1.08
N VAL A 141 -17.80 -25.51 -0.19
CA VAL A 141 -16.59 -25.73 0.60
C VAL A 141 -15.62 -26.63 -0.17
N LEU A 142 -14.46 -26.08 -0.52
CA LEU A 142 -13.37 -26.88 -1.09
C LEU A 142 -12.93 -28.00 -0.14
N ARG A 143 -12.73 -29.20 -0.68
CA ARG A 143 -12.32 -30.39 0.11
C ARG A 143 -10.90 -30.32 0.65
N GLN A 144 -10.09 -29.39 0.15
CA GLN A 144 -8.69 -29.22 0.53
C GLN A 144 -8.37 -27.74 0.75
N VAL A 145 -7.58 -27.50 1.80
CA VAL A 145 -7.01 -26.19 2.12
C VAL A 145 -5.83 -25.96 1.17
N VAL A 146 -5.92 -24.92 0.35
CA VAL A 146 -4.94 -24.48 -0.66
C VAL A 146 -4.63 -23.00 -0.44
N ILE A 147 -3.35 -22.68 -0.28
CA ILE A 147 -2.89 -21.30 -0.29
C ILE A 147 -2.93 -20.82 -1.75
N PRO A 148 -3.75 -19.80 -2.09
CA PRO A 148 -3.86 -19.34 -3.47
C PRO A 148 -2.52 -18.76 -3.92
N ASN A 149 -2.06 -19.12 -5.13
CA ASN A 149 -0.90 -18.47 -5.73
C ASN A 149 -0.98 -18.57 -7.26
N PRO A 150 -1.31 -17.48 -7.97
CA PRO A 150 -1.63 -16.15 -7.44
C PRO A 150 -3.03 -16.08 -6.80
N ILE A 151 -3.26 -15.06 -5.96
CA ILE A 151 -4.61 -14.65 -5.54
C ILE A 151 -5.12 -13.56 -6.48
N THR A 152 -6.38 -13.67 -6.92
CA THR A 152 -7.05 -12.67 -7.75
C THR A 152 -7.74 -11.64 -6.86
N VAL A 153 -7.46 -10.35 -7.10
CA VAL A 153 -8.08 -9.21 -6.41
C VAL A 153 -8.88 -8.41 -7.42
N HIS A 154 -10.15 -8.16 -7.09
CA HIS A 154 -11.03 -7.29 -7.86
C HIS A 154 -10.86 -5.84 -7.41
N LEU A 155 -10.57 -4.92 -8.32
CA LEU A 155 -10.24 -3.51 -8.01
C LEU A 155 -11.49 -2.60 -7.91
N GLY A 156 -12.64 -3.15 -7.56
CA GLY A 156 -13.92 -2.45 -7.48
C GLY A 156 -14.82 -2.98 -6.36
N MET A 157 -16.03 -2.42 -6.26
CA MET A 157 -17.10 -3.04 -5.46
C MET A 157 -17.42 -4.44 -6.01
N PRO A 158 -17.91 -5.39 -5.19
CA PRO A 158 -18.16 -6.76 -5.63
C PRO A 158 -19.00 -6.89 -6.92
N ASP A 159 -19.93 -5.97 -7.14
CA ASP A 159 -20.85 -5.91 -8.28
C ASP A 159 -20.42 -4.92 -9.39
N ALA A 160 -19.32 -4.19 -9.20
CA ALA A 160 -18.87 -3.18 -10.15
C ALA A 160 -18.02 -3.80 -11.27
N ALA A 161 -18.09 -3.20 -12.46
CA ALA A 161 -17.17 -3.53 -13.54
C ALA A 161 -15.78 -2.93 -13.24
N ALA A 162 -14.89 -3.71 -12.64
CA ALA A 162 -13.50 -3.33 -12.40
C ALA A 162 -12.51 -4.43 -12.82
N SER A 163 -11.24 -4.03 -12.97
CA SER A 163 -10.17 -4.93 -13.36
C SER A 163 -9.85 -5.94 -12.26
N ASN A 164 -9.49 -7.16 -12.67
CA ASN A 164 -8.92 -8.16 -11.79
C ASN A 164 -7.39 -8.15 -11.91
N VAL A 165 -6.69 -8.17 -10.78
CA VAL A 165 -5.23 -8.29 -10.71
C VAL A 165 -4.84 -9.55 -9.99
N GLN A 166 -3.74 -10.17 -10.41
CA GLN A 166 -3.18 -11.37 -9.80
C GLN A 166 -1.89 -11.01 -9.09
N VAL A 167 -1.80 -11.34 -7.80
CA VAL A 167 -0.61 -11.10 -6.98
C VAL A 167 -0.26 -12.35 -6.19
N ALA A 168 1.00 -12.45 -5.75
CA ALA A 168 1.39 -13.51 -4.83
C ALA A 168 0.64 -13.32 -3.49
N PHE A 169 0.18 -14.41 -2.88
CA PHE A 169 -0.55 -14.33 -1.62
C PHE A 169 0.22 -13.64 -0.48
N PRO A 170 1.54 -13.83 -0.32
CA PRO A 170 2.31 -13.05 0.65
C PRO A 170 2.24 -11.54 0.42
N ASP A 171 2.28 -11.08 -0.83
CA ASP A 171 2.25 -9.65 -1.14
C ASP A 171 0.85 -9.07 -0.97
N TYR A 172 -0.20 -9.84 -1.28
CA TYR A 172 -1.56 -9.51 -0.89
C TYR A 172 -1.67 -9.28 0.63
N VAL A 173 -1.17 -10.22 1.45
CA VAL A 173 -1.24 -10.11 2.91
C VAL A 173 -0.45 -8.90 3.42
N LYS A 174 0.75 -8.62 2.88
CA LYS A 174 1.53 -7.43 3.25
C LYS A 174 0.76 -6.14 2.95
N ASN A 175 0.21 -6.02 1.75
CA ASN A 175 -0.56 -4.84 1.33
C ASN A 175 -1.81 -4.65 2.20
N VAL A 176 -2.60 -5.71 2.41
CA VAL A 176 -3.79 -5.64 3.28
C VAL A 176 -3.39 -5.27 4.71
N ALA A 177 -2.36 -5.89 5.29
CA ALA A 177 -1.92 -5.54 6.64
C ALA A 177 -1.48 -4.07 6.74
N SER A 178 -0.72 -3.56 5.77
CA SER A 178 -0.30 -2.15 5.75
C SER A 178 -1.46 -1.16 5.59
N SER A 179 -2.56 -1.59 4.97
CA SER A 179 -3.77 -0.78 4.83
C SER A 179 -4.78 -0.97 5.97
N GLU A 180 -4.58 -1.94 6.85
CA GLU A 180 -5.54 -2.27 7.91
C GLU A 180 -5.08 -1.83 9.30
N ILE A 181 -3.80 -2.05 9.64
CA ILE A 181 -3.26 -1.90 10.99
C ILE A 181 -1.99 -1.05 11.03
N TYR A 182 -1.65 -0.52 12.21
CA TYR A 182 -0.41 0.24 12.39
C TYR A 182 0.79 -0.68 12.63
N ALA A 183 1.88 -0.46 11.89
CA ALA A 183 3.13 -1.21 12.05
C ALA A 183 3.81 -1.00 13.42
N THR A 184 3.45 0.07 14.15
CA THR A 184 3.96 0.39 15.49
C THR A 184 3.35 -0.45 16.61
N TRP A 185 2.36 -1.29 16.33
CA TRP A 185 1.76 -2.15 17.34
C TRP A 185 2.72 -3.25 17.81
N PRO A 186 2.53 -3.78 19.04
CA PRO A 186 3.32 -4.90 19.53
C PRO A 186 3.29 -6.09 18.56
N GLU A 187 4.39 -6.82 18.48
CA GLU A 187 4.55 -7.96 17.55
C GLU A 187 3.42 -9.00 17.70
N ALA A 188 3.00 -9.28 18.94
CA ALA A 188 1.88 -10.19 19.20
C ALA A 188 0.57 -9.70 18.57
N SER A 189 0.29 -8.40 18.64
CA SER A 189 -0.87 -7.77 18.02
C SER A 189 -0.79 -7.81 16.50
N LEU A 190 0.38 -7.52 15.92
CA LEU A 190 0.61 -7.62 14.48
C LEU A 190 0.37 -9.07 13.99
N ARG A 191 0.98 -10.05 14.66
CA ARG A 191 0.80 -11.48 14.33
C ARG A 191 -0.66 -11.90 14.41
N ALA A 192 -1.36 -11.54 15.48
CA ALA A 192 -2.77 -11.88 15.65
C ALA A 192 -3.65 -11.30 14.53
N ASN A 193 -3.46 -10.03 14.18
CA ASN A 193 -4.22 -9.39 13.09
C ASN A 193 -3.86 -9.97 11.72
N ILE A 194 -2.57 -10.24 11.45
CA ILE A 194 -2.13 -10.88 10.21
C ILE A 194 -2.73 -12.30 10.09
N TYR A 195 -2.79 -13.07 11.17
CA TYR A 195 -3.46 -14.38 11.16
C TYR A 195 -4.97 -14.25 10.91
N ALA A 196 -5.64 -13.23 11.46
CA ALA A 196 -7.04 -12.95 11.15
C ALA A 196 -7.23 -12.59 9.67
N ILE A 197 -6.38 -11.73 9.11
CA ILE A 197 -6.38 -11.36 7.68
C ILE A 197 -6.22 -12.60 6.80
N ILE A 198 -5.23 -13.44 7.09
CA ILE A 198 -4.98 -14.69 6.34
C ILE A 198 -6.19 -15.62 6.44
N THR A 199 -6.71 -15.83 7.64
CA THR A 199 -7.86 -16.72 7.87
C THR A 199 -9.08 -16.23 7.10
N PHE A 200 -9.34 -14.93 7.13
CA PHE A 200 -10.47 -14.32 6.45
C PHE A 200 -10.36 -14.42 4.92
N ALA A 201 -9.17 -14.14 4.37
CA ALA A 201 -8.90 -14.25 2.94
C ALA A 201 -9.04 -15.70 2.46
N LEU A 202 -8.44 -16.65 3.18
CA LEU A 202 -8.52 -18.07 2.85
C LEU A 202 -9.95 -18.59 2.96
N ASN A 203 -10.71 -18.20 3.99
CA ASN A 203 -12.11 -18.60 4.13
C ASN A 203 -12.95 -18.16 2.91
N ARG A 204 -12.75 -16.93 2.42
CA ARG A 204 -13.45 -16.44 1.22
C ARG A 204 -13.11 -17.22 -0.05
N VAL A 205 -11.85 -17.64 -0.18
CA VAL A 205 -11.42 -18.52 -1.29
C VAL A 205 -12.02 -19.92 -1.14
N TYR A 206 -12.02 -20.50 0.07
CA TYR A 206 -12.51 -21.86 0.30
C TYR A 206 -14.02 -22.04 0.21
N THR A 207 -14.77 -20.98 0.50
CA THR A 207 -16.24 -20.98 0.48
C THR A 207 -16.81 -20.43 -0.82
N GLU A 208 -15.93 -20.03 -1.75
CA GLU A 208 -16.30 -19.37 -3.00
C GLU A 208 -17.29 -18.21 -2.81
N TRP A 209 -17.12 -17.44 -1.73
CA TRP A 209 -18.09 -16.42 -1.27
C TRP A 209 -18.50 -15.40 -2.35
N TYR A 210 -17.65 -15.18 -3.35
CA TYR A 210 -17.87 -14.22 -4.44
C TYR A 210 -18.16 -14.86 -5.82
N GLN A 211 -18.21 -16.19 -5.98
CA GLN A 211 -18.45 -16.85 -7.29
C GLN A 211 -19.95 -17.00 -7.65
N GLY A 212 -20.84 -16.24 -7.03
CA GLY A 212 -22.30 -16.34 -7.22
C GLY A 212 -23.01 -15.02 -7.54
N GLN A 213 -22.30 -14.01 -8.03
CA GLN A 213 -22.85 -12.70 -8.42
C GLN A 213 -22.85 -12.52 -9.94
#